data_AF-A0A4Y7QBV7-F1
#
_entry.id   AF-A0A4Y7QBV7-F1
#
_cell.length_a   1.000
_cell.length_b   1.000
_cell.length_c   1.000
_cell.angle_alpha   90.00
_cell.angle_beta   90.00
_cell.angle_gamma   90.00
#
_symmetry.space_group_name_H-M   'P 1'
#
loop_
_entity.id
_entity.type
_entity.pdbx_description
1 polymer ?
#
loop_
_entity_poly.entity_id
_entity_poly.type
_entity_poly.pdbx_seq_one_letter_code
_entity_poly.pdbx_strand_id
1 'polypeptide(L)'
;MSNLPSPLLSPVSPAALRQSWRARTEARVKLFCSPNRAGNALCAWHDSRRERRAYPPRMAPPGRLNCGCTFEEALFEESLARHSVGSYHPGETVRMDPALRNPLLKLLQQRYNYQDGDFERDPVSGNWLDGEGPGPWETALQSAANPRVRRSDSGR
;
A
#
# COMPACT_ATOMS: atom_id res chain seq x y z
N MET A 1 18.84 -39.73 -16.94
CA MET A 1 18.42 -38.37 -16.55
C MET A 1 16.94 -38.45 -16.18
N SER A 2 16.63 -38.47 -14.88
CA SER A 2 15.26 -38.68 -14.40
C SER A 2 14.56 -37.34 -14.23
N ASN A 3 13.64 -37.02 -15.14
CA ASN A 3 12.73 -35.88 -15.01
C ASN A 3 11.64 -36.23 -13.98
N LEU A 4 11.75 -35.69 -12.77
CA LEU A 4 10.64 -35.71 -11.81
C LEU A 4 9.59 -34.67 -12.24
N PRO A 5 8.29 -35.02 -12.26
CA PRO A 5 7.24 -34.06 -12.53
C PRO A 5 7.18 -33.01 -11.42
N SER A 6 7.10 -31.73 -11.79
CA SER A 6 6.91 -30.62 -10.85
C SER A 6 5.66 -30.84 -10.01
N PRO A 7 5.69 -30.58 -8.69
CA PRO A 7 4.53 -30.76 -7.84
C PRO A 7 3.42 -29.83 -8.32
N LEU A 8 2.26 -30.40 -8.66
CA LEU A 8 1.03 -29.65 -8.92
C LEU A 8 0.72 -28.82 -7.67
N LEU A 9 0.76 -27.49 -7.82
CA LEU A 9 0.42 -26.54 -6.76
C LEU A 9 -0.99 -26.84 -6.25
N SER A 10 -1.10 -27.31 -5.01
CA SER A 10 -2.39 -27.48 -4.35
C SER A 10 -3.14 -26.14 -4.33
N PRO A 11 -4.46 -26.13 -4.58
CA PRO A 11 -5.23 -24.90 -4.54
C PRO A 11 -5.11 -24.24 -3.16
N VAL A 12 -4.78 -22.95 -3.15
CA VAL A 12 -4.64 -22.16 -1.92
C VAL A 12 -5.99 -22.09 -1.21
N SER A 13 -6.02 -22.44 0.07
CA SER A 13 -7.28 -22.40 0.83
C SER A 13 -7.78 -20.95 0.99
N PRO A 14 -9.10 -20.69 1.03
CA PRO A 14 -9.65 -19.35 1.26
C PRO A 14 -9.15 -18.70 2.57
N ALA A 15 -8.82 -19.52 3.58
CA ALA A 15 -8.26 -19.02 4.84
C ALA A 15 -6.82 -18.52 4.66
N ALA A 16 -5.99 -19.27 3.95
CA ALA A 16 -4.62 -18.87 3.63
C ALA A 16 -4.61 -17.59 2.77
N LEU A 17 -5.54 -17.47 1.81
CA LEU A 17 -5.71 -16.26 1.00
C LEU A 17 -6.02 -15.03 1.88
N ARG A 18 -6.99 -15.14 2.80
CA ARG A 18 -7.33 -14.03 3.70
C ARG A 18 -6.18 -13.65 4.62
N GLN A 19 -5.43 -14.64 5.11
CA GLN A 19 -4.25 -14.38 5.94
C GLN A 19 -3.16 -13.66 5.16
N SER A 20 -2.91 -14.12 3.93
CA SER A 20 -1.98 -13.46 3.00
C SER A 20 -2.39 -12.00 2.76
N TRP A 21 -3.68 -11.75 2.50
CA TRP A 21 -4.21 -10.40 2.32
C TRP A 21 -3.96 -9.49 3.52
N ARG A 22 -4.28 -9.98 4.72
CA ARG A 22 -4.09 -9.25 5.97
C ARG A 22 -2.62 -8.93 6.20
N ALA A 23 -1.74 -9.91 6.05
CA ALA A 23 -0.30 -9.74 6.23
C ALA A 23 0.27 -8.66 5.30
N ARG A 24 -0.11 -8.69 4.01
CA ARG A 24 0.28 -7.65 3.04
C ARG A 24 -0.24 -6.27 3.46
N THR A 25 -1.53 -6.17 3.78
CA THR A 25 -2.17 -4.90 4.17
C THR A 25 -1.51 -4.33 5.42
N GLU A 26 -1.27 -5.14 6.44
CA GLU A 26 -0.61 -4.72 7.68
C GLU A 26 0.82 -4.24 7.44
N ALA A 27 1.58 -4.92 6.57
CA ALA A 27 2.92 -4.48 6.20
C ALA A 27 2.90 -3.09 5.54
N ARG A 28 1.95 -2.87 4.62
CA ARG A 28 1.76 -1.57 3.94
C ARG A 28 1.28 -0.48 4.90
N VAL A 29 0.36 -0.76 5.81
CA VAL A 29 -0.04 0.17 6.87
C VAL A 29 1.19 0.59 7.69
N LYS A 30 2.03 -0.36 8.12
CA LYS A 30 3.23 -0.04 8.89
C LYS A 30 4.25 0.77 8.08
N LEU A 31 4.37 0.53 6.78
CA LEU A 31 5.28 1.28 5.90
C LEU A 31 4.80 2.71 5.66
N PHE A 32 3.54 2.89 5.32
CA PHE A 32 3.04 4.17 4.78
C PHE A 32 2.25 5.00 5.79
N CYS A 33 1.70 4.37 6.82
CA CYS A 33 0.81 5.04 7.78
C CYS A 33 1.41 5.20 9.18
N SER A 34 2.64 4.74 9.42
CA SER A 34 3.29 4.90 10.72
C SER A 34 3.74 6.34 10.96
N PRO A 35 3.57 6.86 12.20
CA PRO A 35 4.07 8.18 12.54
C PRO A 35 5.60 8.22 12.56
N ASN A 36 6.15 9.33 12.10
CA ASN A 36 7.57 9.63 12.23
C ASN A 36 7.98 9.93 13.69
N ARG A 37 9.26 10.22 13.93
CA ARG A 37 9.79 10.53 15.27
C ARG A 37 9.06 11.70 15.95
N ALA A 38 8.62 12.69 15.17
CA ALA A 38 7.86 13.83 15.66
C ALA A 38 6.38 13.50 15.94
N GLY A 39 5.94 12.26 15.66
CA GLY A 39 4.57 11.81 15.89
C GLY A 39 3.61 12.13 14.75
N ASN A 40 4.11 12.43 13.55
CA ASN A 40 3.26 12.77 12.40
C ASN A 40 3.24 11.65 11.37
N ALA A 41 2.05 11.32 10.90
CA ALA A 41 1.78 10.47 9.75
C ALA A 41 0.86 11.26 8.81
N LEU A 42 1.28 11.50 7.57
CA LEU A 42 0.49 12.17 6.54
C LEU A 42 0.44 11.26 5.32
N CYS A 43 -0.64 11.30 4.53
CA CYS A 43 -0.62 10.60 3.24
C CYS A 43 0.33 11.35 2.29
N ALA A 44 0.85 10.65 1.28
CA ALA A 44 1.87 11.22 0.41
C ALA A 44 1.40 12.50 -0.30
N TRP A 45 0.13 12.59 -0.69
CA TRP A 45 -0.45 13.80 -1.25
C TRP A 45 -0.36 15.01 -0.30
N HIS A 46 -0.83 14.88 0.94
CA HIS A 46 -0.82 15.99 1.91
C HIS A 46 0.61 16.36 2.32
N ASP A 47 1.52 15.38 2.42
CA ASP A 47 2.93 15.63 2.74
C ASP A 47 3.62 16.42 1.61
N SER A 48 3.41 16.01 0.35
CA SER A 48 4.01 16.66 -0.82
C SER A 48 3.60 18.14 -0.98
N ARG A 49 2.36 18.47 -0.58
CA ARG A 49 1.80 19.83 -0.64
C ARG A 49 1.98 20.62 0.66
N ARG A 50 2.56 20.02 1.70
CA ARG A 50 2.72 20.62 3.03
C ARG A 50 1.40 21.14 3.59
N GLU A 51 0.33 20.40 3.36
CA GLU A 51 -1.02 20.78 3.78
C GLU A 51 -1.16 20.79 5.30
N ARG A 52 -2.15 21.54 5.78
CA ARG A 52 -2.43 21.61 7.21
C ARG A 52 -2.94 20.26 7.72
N ARG A 53 -2.49 19.91 8.93
CA ARG A 53 -2.89 18.68 9.62
C ARG A 53 -4.28 18.87 10.23
N ALA A 54 -5.10 17.83 10.17
CA ALA A 54 -6.38 17.76 10.86
C ALA A 54 -6.19 17.45 12.36
N TYR A 55 -5.17 16.67 12.71
CA TYR A 55 -4.88 16.26 14.08
C TYR A 55 -3.44 16.62 14.49
N PRO A 56 -3.21 17.09 15.73
CA PRO A 56 -1.86 17.30 16.27
C PRO A 56 -1.01 16.02 16.27
N PRO A 57 0.33 16.13 16.37
CA PRO A 57 1.21 14.98 16.41
C PRO A 57 0.84 13.99 17.52
N ARG A 58 0.85 12.69 17.23
CA ARG A 58 0.42 11.57 18.11
C ARG A 58 -1.05 11.60 18.54
N MET A 59 -1.88 12.48 17.98
CA MET A 59 -3.30 12.62 18.33
C MET A 59 -4.27 12.21 17.21
N ALA A 60 -3.79 11.57 16.15
CA ALA A 60 -4.68 10.99 15.14
C ALA A 60 -5.45 9.80 15.75
N PRO A 61 -6.75 9.65 15.48
CA PRO A 61 -7.52 8.52 15.98
C PRO A 61 -7.08 7.21 15.30
N PRO A 62 -7.38 6.03 15.91
CA PRO A 62 -7.05 4.74 15.31
C PRO A 62 -7.57 4.60 13.88
N GLY A 63 -6.73 4.08 12.98
CA GLY A 63 -7.07 3.91 11.56
C GLY A 63 -6.99 5.18 10.72
N ARG A 64 -6.49 6.30 11.27
CA ARG A 64 -6.32 7.57 10.56
C ARG A 64 -4.92 8.16 10.69
N LEU A 65 -4.60 8.99 9.70
CA LEU A 65 -3.40 9.83 9.63
C LEU A 65 -3.67 11.21 10.23
N ASN A 66 -2.62 11.96 10.57
CA ASN A 66 -2.71 13.33 11.06
C ASN A 66 -3.34 14.30 10.05
N CYS A 67 -3.30 13.98 8.75
CA CYS A 67 -3.97 14.76 7.70
C CYS A 67 -5.49 14.51 7.63
N GLY A 68 -6.03 13.57 8.42
CA GLY A 68 -7.46 13.25 8.42
C GLY A 68 -7.83 12.04 7.56
N CYS A 69 -6.98 11.63 6.62
CA CYS A 69 -7.21 10.47 5.77
C CYS A 69 -7.23 9.16 6.56
N THR A 70 -8.04 8.21 6.11
CA THR A 70 -8.00 6.83 6.64
C THR A 70 -6.79 6.08 6.08
N PHE A 71 -6.42 4.97 6.73
CA PHE A 71 -5.38 4.10 6.20
C PHE A 71 -5.75 3.53 4.82
N GLU A 72 -7.02 3.15 4.61
CA GLU A 72 -7.51 2.69 3.31
C GLU A 72 -7.34 3.74 2.21
N GLU A 73 -7.69 5.00 2.49
CA GLU A 73 -7.51 6.10 1.54
C GLU A 73 -6.04 6.32 1.18
N ALA A 74 -5.14 6.22 2.16
CA ALA A 74 -3.71 6.38 1.95
C ALA A 74 -3.10 5.21 1.18
N LEU A 75 -3.50 3.97 1.48
CA LEU A 75 -3.06 2.79 0.73
C LEU A 75 -3.58 2.82 -0.70
N PHE A 76 -4.83 3.24 -0.90
CA PHE A 76 -5.40 3.39 -2.23
C PHE A 76 -4.67 4.45 -3.06
N GLU A 77 -4.33 5.61 -2.46
CA GLU A 77 -3.49 6.62 -3.12
C GLU A 77 -2.13 6.05 -3.53
N GLU A 78 -1.53 5.23 -2.67
CA GLU A 78 -0.25 4.59 -2.94
C GLU A 78 -0.35 3.63 -4.12
N SER A 79 -1.38 2.77 -4.13
CA SER A 79 -1.66 1.85 -5.23
C SER A 79 -1.90 2.60 -6.55
N LEU A 80 -2.74 3.65 -6.57
CA LEU A 80 -2.97 4.45 -7.78
C LEU A 80 -1.65 5.00 -8.35
N ALA A 81 -0.79 5.54 -7.50
CA ALA A 81 0.48 6.13 -7.93
C ALA A 81 1.46 5.08 -8.46
N ARG A 82 1.55 3.89 -7.84
CA ARG A 82 2.38 2.78 -8.36
C ARG A 82 1.97 2.35 -9.75
N HIS A 83 0.66 2.38 -10.02
CA HIS A 83 0.08 1.99 -11.31
C HIS A 83 -0.10 3.18 -12.28
N SER A 84 0.55 4.31 -12.01
CA SER A 84 0.49 5.53 -12.85
C SER A 84 -0.94 6.05 -13.12
N VAL A 85 -1.90 5.74 -12.25
CA VAL A 85 -3.29 6.17 -12.39
C VAL A 85 -3.43 7.62 -11.90
N GLY A 86 -3.94 8.49 -12.77
CA GLY A 86 -4.13 9.92 -12.48
C GLY A 86 -2.98 10.81 -12.95
N SER A 87 -1.93 10.24 -13.54
CA SER A 87 -0.87 10.99 -14.22
C SER A 87 -1.30 11.42 -15.62
N TYR A 88 -0.96 12.66 -15.99
CA TYR A 88 -1.26 13.20 -17.33
C TYR A 88 -0.15 12.93 -18.35
N HIS A 89 1.10 12.77 -17.91
CA HIS A 89 2.23 12.41 -18.78
C HIS A 89 2.77 11.02 -18.46
N PRO A 90 3.23 10.26 -19.49
CA PRO A 90 3.92 9.00 -19.27
C PRO A 90 5.14 9.17 -18.36
N GLY A 91 5.26 8.31 -17.34
CA GLY A 91 6.40 8.30 -16.41
C GLY A 91 6.26 9.24 -15.21
N GLU A 92 5.25 10.12 -15.17
CA GLU A 92 4.94 10.89 -13.96
C GLU A 92 4.16 10.01 -12.98
N THR A 93 4.42 10.19 -11.68
CA THR A 93 3.60 9.61 -10.60
C THR A 93 2.86 10.74 -9.90
N VAL A 94 1.68 11.09 -10.41
CA VAL A 94 0.85 12.14 -9.80
C VAL A 94 0.05 11.52 -8.66
N ARG A 95 0.21 12.07 -7.46
CA ARG A 95 -0.68 11.74 -6.33
C ARG A 95 -2.04 12.39 -6.59
N MET A 96 -3.08 11.57 -6.67
CA MET A 96 -4.44 12.03 -6.94
C MET A 96 -5.01 12.84 -5.77
N ASP A 97 -5.72 13.92 -6.08
CA ASP A 97 -6.39 14.76 -5.09
C ASP A 97 -7.41 13.96 -4.25
N PRO A 98 -7.44 14.10 -2.91
CA PRO A 98 -8.45 13.47 -2.05
C PRO A 98 -9.90 13.68 -2.51
N ALA A 99 -10.23 14.83 -3.08
CA ALA A 99 -11.57 15.14 -3.59
C ALA A 99 -11.98 14.25 -4.77
N LEU A 100 -11.03 13.75 -5.55
CA LEU A 100 -11.28 12.81 -6.65
C LEU A 100 -11.04 11.35 -6.22
N ARG A 101 -9.96 11.11 -5.49
CA ARG A 101 -9.56 9.79 -5.00
C ARG A 101 -10.60 9.16 -4.08
N ASN A 102 -11.13 9.91 -3.11
CA ASN A 102 -12.03 9.33 -2.10
C ASN A 102 -13.38 8.89 -2.68
N PRO A 103 -14.05 9.65 -3.55
CA PRO A 103 -15.23 9.16 -4.28
C PRO A 103 -14.92 7.93 -5.15
N LEU A 104 -13.76 7.90 -5.82
CA LEU A 104 -13.34 6.75 -6.62
C LEU A 104 -13.17 5.49 -5.75
N LEU A 105 -12.49 5.59 -4.61
CA LEU A 105 -12.34 4.48 -3.66
C LEU A 105 -13.72 3.96 -3.22
N LYS A 106 -14.61 4.86 -2.81
CA LYS A 106 -15.97 4.48 -2.38
C LYS A 106 -16.75 3.80 -3.49
N LEU A 107 -16.66 4.29 -4.72
CA LEU A 107 -17.30 3.66 -5.87
C LEU A 107 -16.77 2.24 -6.08
N LEU A 108 -15.45 2.04 -6.02
CA LEU A 108 -14.82 0.74 -6.21
C LEU A 108 -15.18 -0.23 -5.08
N GLN A 109 -15.19 0.22 -3.84
CA GLN A 109 -15.65 -0.57 -2.69
C GLN A 109 -17.11 -0.99 -2.86
N GLN A 110 -17.98 -0.06 -3.25
CA GLN A 110 -19.42 -0.34 -3.36
C GLN A 110 -19.79 -1.23 -4.55
N ARG A 111 -19.15 -1.03 -5.70
CA ARG A 111 -19.52 -1.73 -6.95
C ARG A 111 -18.74 -3.00 -7.16
N TYR A 112 -17.51 -3.08 -6.66
CA TYR A 112 -16.58 -4.15 -6.96
C TYR A 112 -15.97 -4.80 -5.70
N ASN A 113 -16.38 -4.38 -4.49
CA ASN A 113 -15.84 -4.88 -3.23
C ASN A 113 -14.31 -4.73 -3.14
N TYR A 114 -13.81 -3.61 -3.66
CA TYR A 114 -12.37 -3.31 -3.71
C TYR A 114 -11.71 -3.38 -2.33
N GLN A 115 -10.52 -3.99 -2.29
CA GLN A 115 -9.63 -4.07 -1.14
C GLN A 115 -8.17 -3.76 -1.54
N ASP A 116 -7.36 -3.28 -0.58
CA ASP A 116 -5.92 -3.06 -0.83
C ASP A 116 -5.27 -4.34 -1.36
N GLY A 117 -4.59 -4.25 -2.51
CA GLY A 117 -4.01 -5.43 -3.17
C GLY A 117 -4.75 -5.89 -4.41
N ASP A 118 -5.97 -5.41 -4.69
CA ASP A 118 -6.72 -5.86 -5.87
C ASP A 118 -6.03 -5.53 -7.20
N PHE A 119 -5.28 -4.43 -7.29
CA PHE A 119 -4.50 -4.10 -8.49
C PHE A 119 -3.32 -5.06 -8.72
N GLU A 120 -2.89 -5.75 -7.66
CA GLU A 120 -1.73 -6.61 -7.68
C GLU A 120 -2.10 -8.09 -7.62
N ARG A 121 -3.33 -8.43 -8.01
CA ARG A 121 -3.81 -9.79 -8.13
C ARG A 121 -4.16 -10.13 -9.57
N ASP A 122 -3.88 -11.37 -9.92
CA ASP A 122 -4.35 -11.97 -11.15
C ASP A 122 -5.88 -12.19 -11.04
N PRO A 123 -6.69 -11.60 -11.94
CA PRO A 123 -8.15 -11.71 -11.87
C PRO A 123 -8.68 -13.12 -12.20
N VAL A 124 -7.89 -13.96 -12.88
CA VAL A 124 -8.27 -15.32 -13.27
C VAL A 124 -7.84 -16.32 -12.20
N SER A 125 -6.58 -16.29 -11.79
CA SER A 125 -6.04 -17.25 -10.82
C SER A 125 -6.28 -16.85 -9.37
N GLY A 126 -6.49 -15.56 -9.11
CA GLY A 126 -6.63 -15.00 -7.78
C GLY A 126 -5.32 -14.96 -6.98
N ASN A 127 -4.19 -15.31 -7.59
CA ASN A 127 -2.88 -15.22 -6.96
C ASN A 127 -2.36 -13.78 -6.97
N TRP A 128 -1.39 -13.50 -6.10
CA TRP A 128 -0.60 -12.28 -6.21
C TRP A 128 0.21 -12.30 -7.50
N LEU A 129 0.35 -11.13 -8.12
CA LEU A 129 1.37 -10.93 -9.15
C LEU A 129 2.76 -11.13 -8.54
N ASP A 130 3.74 -11.42 -9.40
CA ASP A 130 5.11 -11.66 -8.97
C ASP A 130 5.65 -10.48 -8.17
N GLY A 131 6.15 -10.76 -6.96
CA GLY A 131 6.69 -9.73 -6.06
C GLY A 131 5.64 -8.91 -5.29
N GLU A 132 4.35 -9.20 -5.43
CA GLU A 132 3.29 -8.39 -4.80
C GLU A 132 2.59 -9.04 -3.60
N GLY A 133 2.96 -10.29 -3.30
CA GLY A 133 2.51 -11.00 -2.09
C GLY A 133 3.09 -10.42 -0.80
N PRO A 134 2.75 -11.00 0.37
CA PRO A 134 3.13 -10.46 1.67
C PRO A 134 4.65 -10.38 1.89
N GLY A 135 5.39 -11.41 1.47
CA GLY A 135 6.83 -11.54 1.76
C GLY A 135 7.68 -10.34 1.32
N PRO A 136 7.57 -9.87 0.07
CA PRO A 136 8.22 -8.64 -0.39
C PRO A 136 7.90 -7.41 0.45
N TRP A 137 6.62 -7.20 0.80
CA TRP A 137 6.19 -6.06 1.62
C TRP A 137 6.67 -6.15 3.07
N GLU A 138 6.69 -7.36 3.66
CA GLU A 138 7.26 -7.62 4.98
C GLU A 138 8.77 -7.40 5.01
N THR A 139 9.47 -7.80 3.95
CA THR A 139 10.91 -7.59 3.79
C THR A 139 11.24 -6.10 3.61
N ALA A 140 10.43 -5.37 2.84
CA ALA A 140 10.54 -3.92 2.70
C ALA A 140 10.33 -3.22 4.05
N LEU A 141 9.35 -3.67 4.85
CA LEU A 141 9.13 -3.16 6.20
C LEU A 141 10.33 -3.40 7.12
N GLN A 142 10.90 -4.61 7.12
CA GLN A 142 12.11 -4.92 7.90
C GLN A 142 13.30 -4.05 7.46
N SER A 143 13.43 -3.81 6.16
CA SER A 143 14.48 -2.96 5.59
C SER A 143 14.31 -1.48 5.97
N ALA A 144 13.07 -0.97 5.94
CA ALA A 144 12.74 0.41 6.34
C ALA A 144 12.95 0.66 7.85
N ALA A 145 12.84 -0.39 8.67
CA ALA A 145 13.13 -0.35 10.10
C ALA A 145 14.64 -0.32 10.41
N ASN A 146 15.51 -0.67 9.45
CA ASN A 146 16.96 -0.70 9.65
C ASN A 146 17.61 0.67 9.34
N PRO A 147 18.16 1.40 10.34
CA PRO A 147 18.72 2.73 10.15
C PRO A 147 19.92 2.79 9.21
N ARG A 148 20.62 1.66 8.99
CA ARG A 148 21.83 1.60 8.15
C ARG A 148 21.53 1.73 6.65
N VAL A 149 20.34 1.33 6.20
CA VAL A 149 19.93 1.41 4.77
C VAL A 149 19.47 2.83 4.40
N ARG A 150 18.90 3.59 5.35
CA ARG A 150 18.46 4.99 5.11
C ARG A 150 19.58 5.96 4.71
N ARG A 151 20.86 5.63 4.92
CA ARG A 151 22.00 6.52 4.62
C ARG A 151 22.52 6.40 3.19
N SER A 152 22.19 5.34 2.45
CA SER A 152 22.74 5.12 1.11
C SER A 152 21.97 5.82 -0.02
N ASP A 153 20.80 6.41 0.25
CA ASP A 153 19.88 6.95 -0.77
C ASP A 153 19.78 8.49 -0.75
N SER A 154 20.67 9.17 -0.02
CA SER A 154 20.77 10.66 0.01
C SER A 154 22.03 11.17 -0.68
N GLY A 155 22.59 10.38 -1.59
CA GLY A 155 23.83 10.68 -2.30
C GLY A 155 23.75 10.29 -3.76
N ARG A 156 22.90 10.97 -4.53
CA ARG A 156 23.06 11.12 -5.98
C ARG A 156 22.39 12.38 -6.49
#